data_AF-A0A3D0FM60-F1
#
_entry.id   AF-A0A3D0FM60-F1
#
_cell.length_a   1.000
_cell.length_b   1.000
_cell.length_c   1.000
_cell.angle_alpha   90.00
_cell.angle_beta   90.00
_cell.angle_gamma   90.00
#
_symmetry.space_group_name_H-M   'P 1'
#
loop_
_entity.id
_entity.type
_entity.pdbx_description
1 polymer ?
#
loop_
_entity_poly.entity_id
_entity_poly.type
_entity_poly.pdbx_seq_one_letter_code
_entity_poly.pdbx_strand_id
1 'polypeptide(L)' 'MAAHTKEQFDLFMTQLWETNAPLSFYCDFPKIKKNVRDIEISLTTLNYLIGKEDLRGAVEALWERDPRVFDVMDILIATR' A
#
# COMPACT_ATOMS: atom_id res chain seq x y z
N MET A 1 11.54 9.84 49.94
CA MET A 1 10.87 9.81 48.62
C MET A 1 9.46 10.31 48.85
N ALA A 2 9.10 11.48 48.29
CA ALA A 2 7.79 12.08 48.54
C ALA A 2 6.70 11.21 47.90
N ALA A 3 5.69 10.84 48.67
CA ALA A 3 4.52 10.12 48.17
C ALA A 3 3.74 11.06 47.24
N HIS A 4 3.51 10.64 46.00
CA HIS A 4 2.70 11.39 45.04
C HIS A 4 1.26 11.51 45.57
N THR A 5 0.68 12.70 45.49
CA THR A 5 -0.71 12.94 45.92
C THR A 5 -1.68 12.37 44.91
N LYS A 6 -2.90 12.01 45.35
CA LYS A 6 -3.96 11.45 44.50
C LYS A 6 -4.24 12.32 43.26
N GLU A 7 -4.14 13.63 43.42
CA GLU A 7 -4.31 14.63 42.35
C GLU A 7 -3.25 14.50 41.24
N GLN A 8 -2.00 14.15 41.58
CA GLN A 8 -0.94 13.90 40.60
C GLN A 8 -1.18 12.60 39.82
N PHE A 9 -1.76 11.59 40.47
CA PHE A 9 -2.17 10.36 39.81
C PHE A 9 -3.35 10.57 38.87
N ASP A 10 -4.36 11.33 39.29
CA ASP A 10 -5.52 11.65 38.46
C ASP A 10 -5.13 12.51 37.23
N LEU A 11 -4.16 13.42 37.39
CA LEU A 11 -3.57 14.17 36.27
C LEU A 11 -2.77 13.27 35.31
N PHE A 12 -2.02 12.30 35.84
CA PHE A 12 -1.31 11.31 35.01
C PHE A 12 -2.28 10.44 34.20
N MET A 13 -3.38 9.99 34.83
CA MET A 13 -4.39 9.16 34.16
C MET A 13 -5.16 9.92 33.07
N THR A 14 -5.34 11.23 33.20
CA THR A 14 -5.98 12.07 32.17
C THR A 14 -5.07 12.40 30.98
N GLN A 15 -3.74 12.24 31.15
CA GLN A 15 -2.76 12.39 30.07
C GLN A 15 -2.60 11.12 29.21
N LEU A 16 -3.15 9.99 29.66
CA LEU A 16 -3.17 8.76 28.86
C LEU A 16 -4.14 8.95 27.68
N TRP A 17 -3.58 9.16 26.48
CA TRP A 17 -4.36 9.11 25.26
C TRP A 17 -5.03 7.74 25.12
N GLU A 18 -6.31 7.73 24.72
CA GLU A 18 -7.00 6.51 24.35
C GLU A 18 -6.22 5.84 23.22
N THR A 19 -5.54 4.74 23.54
CA THR A 19 -4.71 3.96 22.61
C THR A 19 -5.52 3.32 21.48
N ASN A 20 -6.84 3.52 21.46
CA ASN A 20 -7.76 3.13 20.41
C ASN A 20 -7.75 4.14 19.25
N ALA A 21 -6.56 4.50 18.76
CA ALA A 21 -6.46 5.07 17.43
C ALA A 21 -6.90 3.97 16.43
N PRO A 22 -8.01 4.14 15.70
CA PRO A 22 -8.44 3.13 14.74
C PRO A 22 -7.32 2.95 13.71
N LEU A 23 -7.19 1.75 13.13
CA LEU A 23 -6.11 1.46 12.17
C LEU A 23 -6.07 2.50 11.02
N SER A 24 -7.22 3.09 10.68
CA SER A 24 -7.38 4.19 9.71
C SER A 24 -6.69 5.50 10.08
N PHE A 25 -6.29 5.67 11.34
CA PHE A 25 -5.44 6.77 11.82
C PHE A 25 -3.98 6.60 11.38
N TYR A 26 -3.50 5.35 11.30
CA TYR A 26 -2.12 5.04 10.93
C TYR A 26 -1.95 4.87 9.41
N CYS A 27 -3.00 4.44 8.71
CA CYS A 27 -2.95 4.18 7.27
C CYS A 27 -4.23 4.63 6.56
N ASP A 28 -4.07 5.35 5.45
CA ASP A 28 -5.15 5.66 4.51
C ASP A 28 -5.46 4.42 3.66
N PHE A 29 -6.32 3.55 4.19
CA PHE A 29 -6.78 2.34 3.50
C PHE A 29 -7.48 2.62 2.16
N PRO A 30 -8.33 3.65 2.01
CA PRO A 30 -8.87 4.03 0.70
C PRO A 30 -7.79 4.26 -0.36
N LYS A 31 -6.72 5.01 -0.03
CA LYS A 31 -5.60 5.25 -0.94
C LYS A 31 -4.85 3.96 -1.29
N ILE A 32 -4.60 3.11 -0.30
CA ILE A 32 -3.95 1.80 -0.51
C ILE A 32 -4.80 0.93 -1.44
N LYS A 33 -6.11 0.81 -1.17
CA LYS A 33 -7.04 0.00 -1.98
C LYS A 33 -7.09 0.48 -3.44
N LYS A 34 -7.07 1.79 -3.67
CA LYS A 34 -7.03 2.34 -5.03
C LYS A 34 -5.75 1.93 -5.76
N ASN A 35 -4.60 2.09 -5.11
CA ASN A 35 -3.31 1.70 -5.70
C ASN A 35 -3.23 0.19 -5.97
N VAL A 36 -3.76 -0.64 -5.07
CA VAL A 36 -3.84 -2.10 -5.26
C VAL A 36 -4.68 -2.45 -6.49
N ARG A 37 -5.81 -1.79 -6.70
CA ARG A 37 -6.66 -2.01 -7.88
C ARG A 37 -5.94 -1.65 -9.19
N ASP A 38 -5.21 -0.55 -9.22
CA ASP A 38 -4.46 -0.14 -10.41
C ASP A 38 -3.31 -1.13 -10.72
N ILE A 39 -2.67 -1.69 -9.67
CA ILE A 39 -1.70 -2.77 -9.77
C ILE A 39 -2.35 -4.05 -10.31
N GLU A 40 -3.52 -4.46 -9.81
CA GLU A 40 -4.25 -5.65 -10.27
C GLU A 40 -4.59 -5.58 -11.77
N ILE A 41 -5.02 -4.41 -12.26
CA ILE A 41 -5.32 -4.18 -13.69
C ILE A 41 -4.04 -4.29 -14.52
N SER A 42 -2.93 -3.71 -14.02
CA SER A 42 -1.63 -3.77 -14.68
C SER A 42 -1.11 -5.21 -14.76
N LEU A 43 -1.20 -5.97 -13.67
CA LEU A 43 -0.82 -7.40 -13.64
C LEU A 43 -1.68 -8.25 -14.57
N THR A 44 -2.98 -8.02 -14.60
CA THR A 44 -3.89 -8.70 -15.54
C THR A 44 -3.52 -8.40 -16.99
N THR A 45 -3.10 -7.17 -17.27
CA THR A 45 -2.64 -6.77 -18.60
C THR A 45 -1.28 -7.38 -18.94
N LEU A 46 -0.35 -7.46 -17.99
CA LEU A 46 0.94 -8.15 -18.18
C LEU A 46 0.76 -9.66 -18.37
N ASN A 47 -0.27 -10.28 -17.77
CA ASN A 47 -0.58 -11.70 -17.99
C ASN A 47 -0.87 -12.02 -19.47
N TYR A 48 -1.26 -11.04 -20.29
CA TYR A 48 -1.37 -11.21 -21.74
C TYR A 48 -0.06 -11.65 -22.41
N LEU A 49 1.08 -11.30 -21.82
CA LEU A 49 2.41 -11.65 -22.34
C LEU A 49 2.74 -13.14 -22.11
N ILE A 50 2.04 -13.80 -21.17
CA ILE A 50 2.27 -15.21 -20.86
C ILE A 50 1.73 -16.07 -22.01
N GLY A 51 2.60 -16.92 -22.60
CA GLY A 51 2.23 -17.83 -23.68
C GLY A 51 2.25 -17.22 -25.08
N LYS A 52 2.81 -16.02 -25.27
CA LYS A 52 3.05 -15.44 -26.60
C LYS A 52 4.33 -16.00 -27.22
N GLU A 53 4.25 -16.41 -28.49
CA GLU A 53 5.41 -16.86 -29.27
C GLU A 53 6.34 -15.69 -29.62
N ASP A 54 5.79 -14.55 -30.05
CA ASP A 54 6.54 -13.31 -30.23
C ASP A 54 6.33 -12.37 -29.03
N LEU A 55 7.21 -12.53 -28.05
CA LEU A 55 7.18 -11.71 -26.83
C LEU A 55 7.55 -10.25 -27.13
N ARG A 56 8.43 -10.00 -28.11
CA ARG A 56 8.92 -8.64 -28.39
C ARG A 56 7.84 -7.79 -29.02
N GLY A 57 7.17 -8.30 -30.06
CA GLY A 57 6.03 -7.63 -30.67
C GLY A 57 4.87 -7.45 -29.69
N ALA A 58 4.64 -8.42 -28.80
CA ALA A 58 3.61 -8.31 -27.77
C ALA A 58 3.92 -7.22 -26.73
N VAL A 59 5.18 -7.07 -26.33
CA VAL A 59 5.62 -6.01 -25.40
C VAL A 59 5.53 -4.64 -26.07
N GLU A 60 6.00 -4.49 -27.31
CA GLU A 60 5.91 -3.24 -28.07
C GLU A 60 4.44 -2.81 -28.25
N ALA A 61 3.56 -3.74 -28.62
CA ALA A 61 2.13 -3.47 -28.73
C ALA A 61 1.49 -3.08 -27.38
N LEU A 62 1.94 -3.66 -26.27
CA LEU A 62 1.47 -3.29 -24.94
C LEU A 62 1.94 -1.89 -24.54
N TRP A 63 3.20 -1.57 -24.86
CA TRP A 63 3.84 -0.28 -24.58
C TRP A 63 3.15 0.87 -25.32
N GLU A 64 2.86 0.68 -26.61
CA GLU A 64 2.12 1.66 -27.41
C GLU A 64 0.67 1.84 -26.93
N ARG A 65 0.06 0.79 -26.35
CA ARG A 65 -1.32 0.85 -25.86
C ARG A 65 -1.44 1.52 -24.49
N ASP A 66 -0.66 1.06 -23.52
CA ASP A 66 -0.63 1.63 -22.18
C ASP A 66 0.72 1.37 -21.50
N PRO A 67 1.66 2.34 -21.54
CA PRO A 67 2.99 2.17 -20.95
C PRO A 67 2.94 2.09 -19.42
N ARG A 68 1.87 2.60 -18.78
CA ARG A 68 1.73 2.60 -17.30
C ARG A 68 1.60 1.19 -16.72
N VAL A 69 1.25 0.22 -17.55
CA VAL A 69 1.19 -1.19 -17.17
C VAL A 69 2.54 -1.70 -16.68
N PHE A 70 3.65 -1.09 -17.13
CA PHE A 70 5.00 -1.45 -16.70
C PHE A 70 5.45 -0.77 -15.40
N ASP A 71 4.68 0.19 -14.86
CA ASP A 71 4.99 0.84 -13.58
C ASP A 71 4.97 -0.16 -12.41
N VAL A 72 4.26 -1.31 -12.58
CA VAL A 72 4.23 -2.40 -11.60
C VAL A 72 5.51 -3.23 -11.58
N MET A 73 6.43 -3.05 -12.53
CA MET A 73 7.68 -3.81 -12.58
C MET A 73 8.54 -3.60 -11.33
N ASP A 74 8.62 -2.37 -10.82
CA ASP A 74 9.37 -2.06 -9.60
C ASP A 74 8.82 -2.82 -8.39
N ILE A 75 7.49 -2.96 -8.32
CA ILE A 75 6.82 -3.73 -7.27
C ILE A 75 7.14 -5.22 -7.41
N LEU A 76 7.06 -5.76 -8.64
CA LEU A 76 7.39 -7.17 -8.90
C LEU A 76 8.84 -7.49 -8.52
N ILE A 77 9.77 -6.59 -8.81
CA ILE A 77 11.18 -6.72 -8.40
C ILE A 77 11.32 -6.67 -6.88
N ALA A 78 10.61 -5.77 -6.19
CA ALA A 78 10.68 -5.64 -4.74
C ALA A 78 10.09 -6.84 -3.98
N THR A 79 9.15 -7.57 -4.59
CA THR A 79 8.51 -8.76 -4.00
C THR A 79 9.21 -10.08 -4.31
N ARG A 80 10.26 -10.06 -5.14
CA ARG A 80 11.04 -11.24 -5.53
C ARG A 80 12.17 -11.53 -4.54
#